data_AF-A0ABD6E838-F1
#
_entry.id   AF-A0ABD6E838-F1
#
_cell.length_a   1.000
_cell.length_b   1.000
_cell.length_c   1.000
_cell.angle_alpha   90.00
_cell.angle_beta   90.00
_cell.angle_gamma   90.00
#
_symmetry.space_group_name_H-M   'P 1'
#
loop_
_entity.id
_entity.type
_entity.pdbx_description
1 polymer ?
#
loop_
_entity_poly.entity_id
_entity_poly.type
_entity_poly.pdbx_seq_one_letter_code
_entity_poly.pdbx_strand_id
1 'polypeptide(L)'
;MGRRKKAHNGKEVAAANGNILSSYPTSSSSNKQVTFDNASKPCGDYYIPPSGRGLISSPSQNTLNRIERQKIVLWRRPFQTTYYFIRELLHFISEALYHLWCNKWKVLLTVLLTCLVVCVYHMPGAHQAYVNRLEKRFFSCVYWIGLGILSSVGLGTGLHTFILYLGPHIASVTMAAYECNSLDFPEPPYPDRIICPDEDGVMVKAAISMWAIMSKVRLESLMWGAGTALGELPPYFMAKAARISGEEPDSEEYREFLAYIGGDRPREPTIADRFRQWTEKLVTKVGFLGILVFASVPNPFFDLAGITCGHFLVPFSTFFGATLIGKALVKTHIQVNQNNY
;
A
#
# COMPACT_ATOMS: atom_id res chain seq x y z
N MET A 1 11.03 -88.96 9.27
CA MET A 1 12.03 -89.71 10.07
C MET A 1 13.04 -88.71 10.61
N GLY A 2 13.20 -88.63 11.93
CA GLY A 2 14.05 -87.62 12.57
C GLY A 2 15.52 -88.01 12.63
N ARG A 3 16.37 -87.05 12.98
CA ARG A 3 17.10 -87.04 14.27
C ARG A 3 18.05 -85.84 14.39
N ARG A 4 17.96 -85.24 15.57
CA ARG A 4 18.86 -84.29 16.25
C ARG A 4 20.32 -84.77 16.33
N LYS A 5 21.24 -83.80 16.56
CA LYS A 5 22.35 -83.75 17.56
C LYS A 5 22.99 -82.34 17.43
N LYS A 6 23.01 -81.39 18.38
CA LYS A 6 23.62 -81.31 19.75
C LYS A 6 25.00 -81.97 19.80
N ALA A 7 26.07 -81.45 20.39
CA ALA A 7 26.44 -80.22 21.09
C ALA A 7 27.92 -80.43 21.53
N HIS A 8 28.53 -79.37 22.09
CA HIS A 8 29.45 -79.42 23.24
C HIS A 8 30.98 -79.60 23.10
N ASN A 9 31.65 -78.61 23.72
CA ASN A 9 32.69 -78.69 24.78
C ASN A 9 34.16 -79.00 24.50
N GLY A 10 35.00 -78.25 25.24
CA GLY A 10 36.26 -78.70 25.86
C GLY A 10 37.37 -77.66 25.73
N LYS A 11 37.61 -76.79 26.73
CA LYS A 11 38.45 -76.97 27.95
C LYS A 11 39.97 -76.97 27.67
N GLU A 12 40.66 -75.91 28.14
CA GLU A 12 41.70 -75.92 29.21
C GLU A 12 43.12 -76.14 28.60
N VAL A 13 44.19 -75.40 28.90
CA VAL A 13 44.91 -75.24 30.18
C VAL A 13 45.99 -74.13 30.06
N ALA A 14 46.24 -73.43 31.18
CA ALA A 14 47.43 -72.72 31.75
C ALA A 14 48.79 -72.72 30.99
N ALA A 15 49.79 -71.85 31.22
CA ALA A 15 50.24 -71.02 32.35
C ALA A 15 51.25 -69.96 31.81
N ALA A 16 51.20 -68.68 32.20
CA ALA A 16 51.98 -68.00 33.26
C ALA A 16 53.52 -67.86 33.04
N ASN A 17 53.95 -66.63 32.74
CA ASN A 17 55.18 -65.90 33.17
C ASN A 17 55.10 -64.51 32.46
N GLY A 18 55.20 -63.33 33.06
CA GLY A 18 55.65 -62.88 34.38
C GLY A 18 56.79 -61.84 34.23
N ASN A 19 56.44 -60.54 34.21
CA ASN A 19 57.22 -59.29 34.45
C ASN A 19 56.85 -58.18 33.42
N ILE A 20 56.01 -57.16 33.70
CA ILE A 20 56.13 -55.95 34.56
C ILE A 20 57.14 -54.93 33.96
N LEU A 21 56.89 -53.65 33.60
CA LEU A 21 55.84 -52.65 33.91
C LEU A 21 55.82 -51.46 32.88
N SER A 22 54.63 -50.85 32.69
CA SER A 22 54.32 -49.43 32.32
C SER A 22 54.59 -48.91 30.89
N SER A 23 53.71 -48.18 30.17
CA SER A 23 52.31 -47.73 30.36
C SER A 23 51.79 -46.98 29.10
N TYR A 24 50.68 -47.47 28.53
CA TYR A 24 49.53 -46.75 27.88
C TYR A 24 49.67 -46.01 26.51
N PRO A 25 48.59 -45.91 25.70
CA PRO A 25 48.55 -46.61 24.41
C PRO A 25 48.45 -45.75 23.13
N THR A 26 48.78 -46.44 22.04
CA THR A 26 48.58 -46.24 20.59
C THR A 26 47.38 -45.40 20.12
N SER A 27 47.64 -44.51 19.15
CA SER A 27 46.72 -44.16 18.06
C SER A 27 47.48 -44.12 16.74
N SER A 28 47.42 -45.22 15.98
CA SER A 28 48.01 -45.33 14.64
C SER A 28 47.13 -44.65 13.59
N SER A 29 47.69 -43.63 12.94
CA SER A 29 47.13 -42.96 11.77
C SER A 29 47.20 -43.87 10.54
N SER A 30 46.08 -44.47 10.15
CA SER A 30 45.94 -45.17 8.87
C SER A 30 45.33 -44.21 7.84
N ASN A 31 46.19 -43.71 6.94
CA ASN A 31 45.80 -42.97 5.74
C ASN A 31 44.92 -43.87 4.85
N LYS A 32 43.65 -43.49 4.65
CA LYS A 32 42.78 -44.15 3.67
C LYS A 32 43.00 -43.53 2.29
N GLN A 33 43.76 -44.24 1.46
CA GLN A 33 43.92 -43.94 0.04
C GLN A 33 42.89 -44.77 -0.75
N VAL A 34 42.17 -44.15 -1.69
CA VAL A 34 41.16 -44.82 -2.52
C VAL A 34 41.76 -45.06 -3.90
N THR A 35 41.96 -46.32 -4.26
CA THR A 35 42.33 -46.76 -5.62
C THR A 35 41.07 -47.11 -6.40
N PHE A 36 40.98 -46.63 -7.64
CA PHE A 36 39.89 -46.95 -8.56
C PHE A 36 40.29 -48.13 -9.45
N ASP A 37 39.98 -49.35 -9.02
CA ASP A 37 40.12 -50.53 -9.85
C ASP A 37 38.88 -50.70 -10.74
N ASN A 38 39.05 -50.50 -12.05
CA ASN A 38 38.01 -50.62 -13.08
C ASN A 38 37.66 -52.08 -13.42
N ALA A 39 37.38 -52.91 -12.41
CA ALA A 39 37.03 -54.31 -12.61
C ALA A 39 36.09 -54.87 -11.54
N SER A 40 34.89 -54.30 -11.41
CA SER A 40 33.75 -55.03 -10.85
C SER A 40 32.44 -54.37 -11.28
N LYS A 41 31.72 -55.00 -12.22
CA LYS A 41 30.29 -54.72 -12.45
C LYS A 41 29.50 -55.27 -11.27
N PRO A 42 28.75 -54.45 -10.50
CA PRO A 42 27.74 -54.98 -9.59
C PRO A 42 26.48 -55.29 -10.40
N CYS A 43 26.04 -56.54 -10.32
CA CYS A 43 24.72 -56.95 -10.77
C CYS A 43 23.71 -56.56 -9.68
N GLY A 44 22.77 -55.67 -10.00
CA GLY A 44 21.69 -55.27 -9.11
C GLY A 44 21.26 -53.82 -9.34
N ASP A 45 20.14 -53.63 -10.03
CA ASP A 45 19.43 -52.34 -10.10
C ASP A 45 18.85 -52.00 -8.73
N TYR A 46 19.69 -51.47 -7.83
CA TYR A 46 19.21 -50.75 -6.65
C TYR A 46 19.05 -49.28 -7.04
N TYR A 47 17.89 -48.94 -7.62
CA TYR A 47 17.47 -47.56 -7.74
C TYR A 47 17.01 -47.09 -6.35
N ILE A 48 17.84 -46.30 -5.68
CA ILE A 48 17.44 -45.59 -4.45
C ILE A 48 16.61 -44.39 -4.93
N PRO A 49 15.29 -44.33 -4.64
CA PRO A 49 14.51 -43.14 -4.95
C PRO A 49 15.09 -41.96 -4.16
N PRO A 50 15.20 -40.75 -4.73
CA PRO A 50 15.74 -39.60 -4.01
C PRO A 50 14.83 -39.27 -2.83
N SER A 51 15.23 -39.71 -1.63
CA SER A 51 14.58 -39.35 -0.37
C SER A 51 15.17 -38.04 0.13
N GLY A 52 14.73 -36.96 -0.51
CA GLY A 52 15.03 -35.60 -0.10
C GLY A 52 14.20 -34.62 -0.91
N ARG A 53 13.73 -33.54 -0.27
CA ARG A 53 13.40 -32.33 -1.04
C ARG A 53 14.63 -32.06 -1.91
N GLY A 54 14.44 -32.06 -3.23
CA GLY A 54 15.51 -31.72 -4.17
C GLY A 54 16.23 -30.45 -3.74
N LEU A 55 17.48 -30.27 -4.20
CA LEU A 55 18.28 -29.07 -3.95
C LEU A 55 17.39 -27.83 -4.08
N ILE A 56 17.07 -27.22 -2.94
CA ILE A 56 16.41 -25.91 -2.92
C ILE A 56 17.45 -25.01 -3.56
N SER A 57 17.15 -24.50 -4.76
CA SER A 57 18.01 -23.53 -5.42
C SER A 57 18.28 -22.42 -4.41
N SER A 58 19.57 -22.15 -4.14
CA SER A 58 19.94 -21.01 -3.32
C SER A 58 19.24 -19.78 -3.90
N PRO A 59 18.50 -19.00 -3.09
CA PRO A 59 17.74 -17.88 -3.59
C PRO A 59 18.67 -16.96 -4.40
N SER A 60 18.17 -16.48 -5.54
CA SER A 60 18.93 -15.55 -6.37
C SER A 60 19.43 -14.37 -5.54
N GLN A 61 20.56 -13.76 -5.92
CA GLN A 61 21.12 -12.63 -5.19
C GLN A 61 20.12 -11.46 -5.08
N ASN A 62 19.26 -11.30 -6.10
CA ASN A 62 18.12 -10.38 -6.09
C ASN A 62 17.09 -10.72 -5.00
N THR A 63 16.75 -12.01 -4.86
CA THR A 63 15.86 -12.48 -3.79
C THR A 63 16.46 -12.22 -2.40
N LEU A 64 17.77 -12.42 -2.24
CA LEU A 64 18.45 -12.19 -0.97
C LEU A 64 18.49 -10.69 -0.63
N ASN A 65 18.87 -9.84 -1.58
CA ASN A 65 18.84 -8.38 -1.44
C ASN A 65 17.43 -7.88 -1.08
N ARG A 66 16.37 -8.45 -1.67
CA ARG A 66 14.98 -8.14 -1.30
C ARG A 66 14.66 -8.53 0.13
N ILE A 67 15.02 -9.73 0.56
CA ILE A 67 14.79 -10.18 1.95
C ILE A 67 15.54 -9.26 2.93
N GLU A 68 16.69 -8.74 2.56
CA GLU A 68 17.38 -7.71 3.33
C GLU A 68 16.64 -6.37 3.34
N ARG A 69 16.13 -5.89 2.19
CA ARG A 69 15.30 -4.68 2.10
C ARG A 69 14.05 -4.77 2.99
N GLN A 70 13.38 -5.92 3.01
CA GLN A 70 12.21 -6.16 3.87
C GLN A 70 12.51 -6.09 5.38
N LYS A 71 13.77 -6.26 5.79
CA LYS A 71 14.19 -6.11 7.19
C LYS A 71 14.42 -4.65 7.58
N ILE A 72 14.52 -3.74 6.60
CA ILE A 72 14.67 -2.30 6.81
C ILE A 72 13.29 -1.72 7.09
N VAL A 73 12.86 -1.87 8.35
CA VAL A 73 11.62 -1.28 8.86
C VAL A 73 11.99 -0.32 9.98
N LEU A 74 11.27 0.81 10.06
CA LEU A 74 11.50 1.85 11.09
C LEU A 74 11.59 1.27 12.50
N TRP A 75 10.71 0.31 12.82
CA TRP A 75 10.64 -0.32 14.14
C TRP A 75 11.75 -1.36 14.41
N ARG A 76 12.38 -1.90 13.37
CA ARG A 76 13.42 -2.94 13.51
C ARG A 76 14.83 -2.36 13.41
N ARG A 77 15.02 -1.37 12.55
CA ARG A 77 16.32 -0.71 12.29
C ARG A 77 16.10 0.80 12.06
N PRO A 78 15.80 1.57 13.11
CA PRO A 78 15.42 2.98 12.98
C PRO A 78 16.53 3.81 12.33
N PHE A 79 17.76 3.74 12.85
CA PHE A 79 18.90 4.51 12.34
C PHE A 79 19.23 4.21 10.87
N GLN A 80 19.21 2.92 10.48
CA GLN A 80 19.49 2.52 9.10
C GLN A 80 18.38 3.01 8.15
N THR A 81 17.12 2.91 8.57
CA THR A 81 15.97 3.35 7.78
C THR A 81 15.99 4.86 7.59
N THR A 82 16.21 5.62 8.68
CA THR A 82 16.31 7.08 8.62
C THR A 82 17.51 7.55 7.79
N TYR A 83 18.66 6.88 7.89
CA TYR A 83 19.83 7.20 7.06
C TYR A 83 19.54 7.06 5.56
N TYR A 84 18.96 5.94 5.14
CA TYR A 84 18.60 5.74 3.73
C TYR A 84 17.51 6.71 3.29
N PHE A 85 16.51 6.97 4.14
CA PHE A 85 15.47 7.95 3.86
C PHE A 85 16.05 9.36 3.63
N ILE A 86 16.94 9.84 4.50
CA ILE A 86 17.58 11.15 4.34
C ILE A 86 18.43 11.18 3.07
N ARG A 87 19.19 10.12 2.78
CA ARG A 87 20.00 10.06 1.57
C ARG A 87 19.16 10.13 0.30
N GLU A 88 18.05 9.40 0.28
CA GLU A 88 17.10 9.42 -0.84
C GLU A 88 16.44 10.78 -0.98
N LEU A 89 16.05 11.41 0.14
CA LEU A 89 15.51 12.75 0.15
C LEU A 89 16.50 13.78 -0.43
N LEU A 90 17.77 13.70 -0.04
CA LEU A 90 18.83 14.55 -0.58
C LEU A 90 19.05 14.31 -2.07
N HIS A 91 19.00 13.05 -2.51
CA HIS A 91 19.10 12.71 -3.93
C HIS A 91 17.96 13.34 -4.74
N PHE A 92 16.70 13.15 -4.30
CA PHE A 92 15.54 13.77 -4.93
C PHE A 92 15.61 15.30 -4.95
N ILE A 93 16.05 15.93 -3.85
CA ILE A 93 16.25 17.38 -3.81
C ILE A 93 17.33 17.80 -4.82
N SER A 94 18.45 17.09 -4.90
CA SER A 94 19.53 17.41 -5.82
C SER A 94 19.10 17.28 -7.29
N GLU A 95 18.33 16.24 -7.62
CA GLU A 95 17.80 16.02 -8.97
C GLU A 95 16.74 17.08 -9.32
N ALA A 96 15.85 17.42 -8.39
CA ALA A 96 14.89 18.51 -8.56
C ALA A 96 15.59 19.85 -8.80
N LEU A 97 16.64 20.16 -8.02
CA LEU A 97 17.45 21.38 -8.20
C LEU A 97 18.16 21.38 -9.55
N TYR A 98 18.71 20.23 -9.98
CA TYR A 98 19.33 20.09 -11.30
C TYR A 98 18.32 20.34 -12.42
N HIS A 99 17.12 19.76 -12.34
CA HIS A 99 16.06 19.98 -13.32
C HIS A 99 15.54 21.43 -13.35
N LEU A 100 15.44 22.08 -12.19
CA LEU A 100 15.14 23.51 -12.10
C LEU A 100 16.24 24.33 -12.76
N TRP A 101 17.50 23.99 -12.51
CA TRP A 101 18.65 24.68 -13.07
C TRP A 101 18.77 24.51 -14.59
N CYS A 102 18.47 23.34 -15.14
CA CYS A 102 18.45 23.12 -16.59
C CYS A 102 17.32 23.90 -17.27
N ASN A 103 16.16 24.03 -16.62
CA ASN A 103 14.98 24.69 -17.15
C ASN A 103 14.87 26.16 -16.73
N LYS A 104 15.96 26.93 -16.84
CA LYS A 104 16.05 28.34 -16.38
C LYS A 104 14.90 29.21 -16.87
N TRP A 105 14.43 29.01 -18.11
CA TRP A 105 13.33 29.78 -18.67
C TRP A 105 11.98 29.49 -17.99
N LYS A 106 11.70 28.22 -17.67
CA LYS A 106 10.49 27.85 -16.91
C LYS A 106 10.55 28.42 -15.51
N VAL A 107 11.72 28.36 -14.87
CA VAL A 107 11.93 28.95 -13.54
C VAL A 107 11.73 30.46 -13.58
N LEU A 108 12.31 31.16 -14.57
CA LEU A 108 12.12 32.60 -14.74
C LEU A 108 10.63 32.95 -14.94
N LEU A 109 9.92 32.22 -15.80
CA LEU A 109 8.48 32.41 -16.01
C LEU A 109 7.70 32.22 -14.71
N THR A 110 8.00 31.17 -13.94
CA THR A 110 7.33 30.93 -12.65
C THR A 110 7.64 32.02 -11.63
N VAL A 111 8.89 32.49 -11.54
CA VAL A 111 9.29 33.56 -10.62
C VAL A 111 8.60 34.88 -10.99
N LEU A 112 8.52 35.21 -12.28
CA LEU A 112 7.79 36.39 -12.77
C LEU A 112 6.29 36.29 -12.45
N LEU A 113 5.68 35.12 -12.65
CA LEU A 113 4.28 34.88 -12.31
C LEU A 113 4.03 35.01 -10.81
N THR A 114 4.89 34.42 -9.97
CA THR A 114 4.78 34.54 -8.51
C THR A 114 4.96 36.00 -8.06
N CYS A 115 5.92 36.72 -8.63
CA CYS A 115 6.13 38.14 -8.36
C CYS A 115 4.87 38.95 -8.72
N LEU A 116 4.27 38.69 -9.89
CA LEU A 116 3.01 39.34 -10.29
C LEU A 116 1.89 39.07 -9.29
N VAL A 117 1.71 37.83 -8.85
CA VAL A 117 0.70 37.46 -7.84
C VAL A 117 0.95 38.18 -6.52
N VAL A 118 2.21 38.24 -6.06
CA VAL A 118 2.59 38.95 -4.83
C VAL A 118 2.34 40.46 -4.96
N CYS A 119 2.64 41.05 -6.11
CA CYS A 119 2.31 42.45 -6.39
C CYS A 119 0.79 42.69 -6.33
N VAL A 120 -0.01 41.83 -6.98
CA VAL A 120 -1.48 41.92 -6.92
C VAL A 120 -2.01 41.72 -5.49
N TYR A 121 -1.35 40.91 -4.67
CA TYR A 121 -1.74 40.71 -3.27
C TYR A 121 -1.45 41.92 -2.38
N HIS A 122 -0.35 42.64 -2.63
CA HIS A 122 0.06 43.79 -1.83
C HIS A 122 -0.54 45.12 -2.28
N MET A 123 -1.09 45.20 -3.49
CA MET A 123 -1.72 46.42 -3.98
C MET A 123 -3.08 46.63 -3.29
N PRO A 124 -3.28 47.71 -2.52
CA PRO A 124 -4.59 47.98 -1.93
C PRO A 124 -5.60 48.33 -3.02
N GLY A 125 -6.76 47.67 -3.05
CA GLY A 125 -7.84 48.00 -3.98
C GLY A 125 -9.10 47.15 -3.80
N ALA A 126 -10.10 47.39 -4.65
CA ALA A 126 -11.37 46.64 -4.64
C ALA A 126 -11.19 45.13 -4.86
N HIS A 127 -10.07 44.73 -5.48
CA HIS A 127 -9.70 43.33 -5.67
C HIS A 127 -9.34 42.62 -4.36
N GLN A 128 -8.98 43.34 -3.29
CA GLN A 128 -8.64 42.75 -1.99
C GLN A 128 -9.78 41.92 -1.40
N ALA A 129 -11.04 42.34 -1.62
CA ALA A 129 -12.20 41.57 -1.17
C ALA A 129 -12.33 40.22 -1.88
N TYR A 130 -11.92 40.15 -3.15
CA TYR A 130 -11.89 38.89 -3.91
C TYR A 130 -10.68 38.04 -3.51
N VAL A 131 -9.51 38.66 -3.32
CA VAL A 131 -8.30 37.98 -2.83
C VAL A 131 -8.56 37.32 -1.48
N ASN A 132 -9.15 38.03 -0.51
CA ASN A 132 -9.48 37.48 0.80
C ASN A 132 -10.51 36.32 0.72
N ARG A 133 -11.49 36.40 -0.20
CA ARG A 133 -12.42 35.28 -0.45
C ARG A 133 -11.72 34.07 -1.05
N LEU A 134 -10.85 34.28 -2.03
CA LEU A 134 -10.05 33.23 -2.66
C LEU A 134 -9.10 32.58 -1.66
N GLU A 135 -8.43 33.38 -0.82
CA GLU A 135 -7.53 32.91 0.23
C GLU A 135 -8.26 31.98 1.20
N LYS A 136 -9.40 32.41 1.74
CA LYS A 136 -10.23 31.57 2.65
C LYS A 136 -10.66 30.27 1.98
N ARG A 137 -11.15 30.33 0.74
CA ARG A 137 -11.55 29.14 -0.03
C ARG A 137 -10.36 28.22 -0.31
N PHE A 138 -9.22 28.78 -0.68
CA PHE A 138 -8.00 28.04 -0.98
C PHE A 138 -7.47 27.31 0.26
N PHE A 139 -7.33 27.99 1.39
CA PHE A 139 -6.89 27.36 2.65
C PHE A 139 -7.88 26.29 3.11
N SER A 140 -9.19 26.53 2.97
CA SER A 140 -10.22 25.52 3.26
C SER A 140 -10.05 24.29 2.35
N CYS A 141 -9.88 24.49 1.03
CA CYS A 141 -9.63 23.38 0.08
C CYS A 141 -8.37 22.59 0.44
N VAL A 142 -7.25 23.26 0.68
CA VAL A 142 -5.97 22.62 1.03
C VAL A 142 -6.11 21.84 2.34
N TYR A 143 -6.80 22.40 3.33
CA TYR A 143 -7.07 21.74 4.60
C TYR A 143 -7.88 20.46 4.41
N TRP A 144 -9.00 20.52 3.67
CA TRP A 144 -9.86 19.35 3.42
C TRP A 144 -9.19 18.28 2.55
N ILE A 145 -8.42 18.68 1.53
CA ILE A 145 -7.60 17.76 0.74
C ILE A 145 -6.55 17.09 1.62
N GLY A 146 -5.83 17.86 2.44
CA GLY A 146 -4.81 17.35 3.35
C GLY A 146 -5.38 16.35 4.36
N LEU A 147 -6.53 16.67 4.97
CA LEU A 147 -7.26 15.74 5.84
C LEU A 147 -7.67 14.46 5.11
N GLY A 148 -8.09 14.55 3.83
CA GLY A 148 -8.43 13.39 3.01
C GLY A 148 -7.22 12.48 2.73
N ILE A 149 -6.05 13.07 2.45
CA ILE A 149 -4.80 12.32 2.23
C ILE A 149 -4.37 11.63 3.53
N LEU A 150 -4.34 12.37 4.64
CA LEU A 150 -3.97 11.80 5.94
C LEU A 150 -4.93 10.69 6.38
N SER A 151 -6.20 10.82 6.02
CA SER A 151 -7.25 9.83 6.27
C SER A 151 -7.00 8.49 5.59
N SER A 152 -6.43 8.50 4.39
CA SER A 152 -6.17 7.29 3.59
C SER A 152 -4.82 6.66 3.93
N VAL A 153 -3.78 7.47 4.10
CA VAL A 153 -2.42 6.97 4.38
C VAL A 153 -2.24 6.50 5.83
N GLY A 154 -2.95 7.08 6.81
CA GLY A 154 -2.62 6.94 8.24
C GLY A 154 -3.36 5.87 9.04
N LEU A 155 -4.52 5.35 8.60
CA LEU A 155 -5.36 4.46 9.43
C LEU A 155 -5.99 3.28 8.67
N GLY A 156 -5.72 3.12 7.36
CA GLY A 156 -6.18 1.98 6.55
C GLY A 156 -7.71 1.86 6.35
N THR A 157 -8.52 2.68 7.01
CA THR A 157 -9.99 2.66 6.89
C THR A 157 -10.52 4.09 6.73
N GLY A 158 -10.66 4.55 5.49
CA GLY A 158 -11.20 5.89 5.18
C GLY A 158 -12.65 6.13 5.67
N LEU A 159 -13.31 5.10 6.21
CA LEU A 159 -14.58 5.20 6.94
C LEU A 159 -14.39 5.72 8.37
N HIS A 160 -13.38 5.25 9.11
CA HIS A 160 -13.17 5.67 10.49
C HIS A 160 -12.80 7.15 10.56
N THR A 161 -11.94 7.60 9.64
CA THR A 161 -11.52 8.99 9.56
C THR A 161 -12.62 9.92 9.04
N PHE A 162 -13.57 9.41 8.22
CA PHE A 162 -14.79 10.14 7.87
C PHE A 162 -15.59 10.48 9.13
N ILE A 163 -15.81 9.50 10.02
CA ILE A 163 -16.55 9.67 11.27
C ILE A 163 -15.85 10.64 12.23
N LEU A 164 -14.52 10.79 12.16
CA LEU A 164 -13.77 11.67 13.05
C LEU A 164 -13.72 13.13 12.60
N TYR A 165 -13.70 13.40 11.29
CA TYR A 165 -13.48 14.77 10.79
C TYR A 165 -14.68 15.29 9.99
N LEU A 166 -15.01 14.64 8.87
CA LEU A 166 -16.06 15.13 7.97
C LEU A 166 -17.46 14.93 8.55
N GLY A 167 -17.71 13.81 9.23
CA GLY A 167 -19.00 13.49 9.86
C GLY A 167 -19.43 14.53 10.91
N PRO A 168 -18.59 14.86 11.91
CA PRO A 168 -18.90 15.87 12.92
C PRO A 168 -19.07 17.26 12.31
N HIS A 169 -18.31 17.58 11.25
CA HIS A 169 -18.49 18.83 10.51
C HIS A 169 -19.89 18.91 9.85
N ILE A 170 -20.29 17.89 9.09
CA ILE A 170 -21.62 17.83 8.49
C ILE A 170 -22.71 17.88 9.57
N ALA A 171 -22.52 17.17 10.69
CA ALA A 171 -23.46 17.20 11.81
C ALA A 171 -23.58 18.60 12.43
N SER A 172 -22.47 19.31 12.64
CA SER A 172 -22.48 20.67 13.19
C SER A 172 -23.21 21.67 12.29
N VAL A 173 -22.99 21.59 10.97
CA VAL A 173 -23.67 22.44 9.98
C VAL A 173 -25.15 22.09 9.89
N THR A 174 -25.50 20.81 10.00
CA THR A 174 -26.88 20.33 10.02
C THR A 174 -27.61 20.83 11.27
N MET A 175 -27.01 20.72 12.45
CA MET A 175 -27.59 21.22 13.70
C MET A 175 -27.78 22.74 13.66
N ALA A 176 -26.77 23.49 13.23
CA ALA A 176 -26.88 24.94 13.08
C ALA A 176 -27.96 25.35 12.08
N ALA A 177 -28.14 24.60 10.98
CA ALA A 177 -29.22 24.85 10.04
C ALA A 177 -30.60 24.70 10.72
N TYR A 178 -30.82 23.61 11.45
CA TYR A 178 -32.09 23.37 12.13
C TYR A 178 -32.35 24.35 13.30
N GLU A 179 -31.32 24.73 14.05
CA GLU A 179 -31.43 25.70 15.16
C GLU A 179 -31.71 27.11 14.63
N CYS A 180 -30.94 27.57 13.63
CA CYS A 180 -31.09 28.91 13.07
C CYS A 180 -32.25 29.03 12.07
N ASN A 181 -32.89 27.91 11.68
CA ASN A 181 -33.86 27.85 10.58
C ASN A 181 -33.35 28.54 9.28
N SER A 182 -32.04 28.52 9.07
CA SER A 182 -31.35 29.24 7.99
C SER A 182 -30.03 28.55 7.63
N LEU A 183 -29.57 28.76 6.39
CA LEU A 183 -28.23 28.36 5.93
C LEU A 183 -27.25 29.54 5.82
N ASP A 184 -27.71 30.73 6.21
CA ASP A 184 -26.98 32.00 6.14
C ASP A 184 -26.21 32.28 7.44
N PHE A 185 -25.54 31.26 7.97
CA PHE A 185 -24.55 31.37 9.03
C PHE A 185 -23.13 31.46 8.43
N PRO A 186 -22.14 31.99 9.19
CA PRO A 186 -20.80 32.28 8.68
C PRO A 186 -20.16 31.12 7.92
N GLU A 187 -19.39 31.42 6.87
CA GLU A 187 -18.63 30.42 6.11
C GLU A 187 -17.39 29.94 6.86
N PRO A 188 -16.90 28.70 6.63
CA PRO A 188 -15.69 28.21 7.25
C PRO A 188 -14.47 29.09 6.94
N PRO A 189 -13.52 29.27 7.89
CA PRO A 189 -13.41 28.57 9.17
C PRO A 189 -14.49 29.01 10.17
N TYR A 190 -15.21 28.03 10.72
CA TYR A 190 -16.25 28.27 11.71
C TYR A 190 -15.59 28.65 13.05
N PRO A 191 -16.10 29.67 13.76
CA PRO A 191 -15.76 29.86 15.16
C PRO A 191 -16.22 28.65 15.99
N ASP A 192 -15.72 28.49 17.23
CA ASP A 192 -16.05 27.35 18.12
C ASP A 192 -17.56 27.13 18.31
N ARG A 193 -18.39 28.13 18.00
CA ARG A 193 -19.85 28.08 17.98
C ARG A 193 -20.37 28.79 16.74
N ILE A 194 -21.26 28.15 15.99
CA ILE A 194 -21.94 28.77 14.85
C ILE A 194 -23.00 29.73 15.41
N ILE A 195 -22.85 31.02 15.12
CA ILE A 195 -23.76 32.07 15.60
C ILE A 195 -24.82 32.31 14.51
N CYS A 196 -26.10 32.29 14.89
CA CYS A 196 -27.20 32.62 13.98
C CYS A 196 -27.18 34.11 13.63
N PRO A 197 -27.55 34.52 12.41
CA PRO A 197 -27.65 35.93 12.05
C PRO A 197 -28.72 36.65 12.88
N ASP A 198 -28.37 37.79 13.46
CA ASP A 198 -29.26 38.68 14.20
C ASP A 198 -30.02 39.60 13.23
N GLU A 199 -31.04 39.12 12.54
CA GLU A 199 -32.00 40.02 11.87
C GLU A 199 -33.46 39.56 12.08
N ASP A 200 -34.21 40.40 12.80
CA ASP A 200 -35.67 40.32 13.07
C ASP A 200 -36.55 40.50 11.81
N GLY A 201 -36.04 40.16 10.62
CA GLY A 201 -36.68 40.42 9.34
C GLY A 201 -37.17 39.14 8.68
N VAL A 202 -38.45 38.79 8.89
CA VAL A 202 -39.28 37.89 8.06
C VAL A 202 -38.48 36.87 7.25
N MET A 203 -37.80 35.95 7.94
CA MET A 203 -37.22 34.79 7.29
C MET A 203 -38.41 33.93 6.87
N VAL A 204 -38.69 33.91 5.56
CA VAL A 204 -39.49 32.86 4.94
C VAL A 204 -39.02 31.56 5.59
N LYS A 205 -39.92 30.83 6.27
CA LYS A 205 -39.66 29.47 6.76
C LYS A 205 -39.30 28.62 5.54
N ALA A 206 -38.08 28.73 5.06
CA ALA A 206 -37.53 27.88 4.05
C ALA A 206 -37.45 26.53 4.72
N ALA A 207 -38.28 25.59 4.29
CA ALA A 207 -38.14 24.21 4.72
C ALA A 207 -36.70 23.80 4.40
N ILE A 208 -35.88 23.68 5.45
CA ILE A 208 -34.49 23.26 5.30
C ILE A 208 -34.55 21.82 4.82
N SER A 209 -34.31 21.65 3.53
CA SER A 209 -34.19 20.33 2.94
C SER A 209 -32.79 19.79 3.19
N MET A 210 -32.67 18.48 3.35
CA MET A 210 -31.36 17.82 3.45
C MET A 210 -30.49 18.14 2.23
N TRP A 211 -31.10 18.35 1.05
CA TRP A 211 -30.42 18.79 -0.15
C TRP A 211 -29.75 20.17 -0.02
N ALA A 212 -30.42 21.11 0.66
CA ALA A 212 -29.88 22.45 0.89
C ALA A 212 -28.67 22.41 1.84
N ILE A 213 -28.74 21.57 2.88
CA ILE A 213 -27.60 21.31 3.79
C ILE A 213 -26.44 20.66 3.03
N MET A 214 -26.71 19.62 2.24
CA MET A 214 -25.70 18.94 1.43
C MET A 214 -25.05 19.86 0.40
N SER A 215 -25.81 20.81 -0.15
CA SER A 215 -25.29 21.82 -1.08
C SER A 215 -24.34 22.79 -0.38
N LYS A 216 -24.57 23.10 0.90
CA LYS A 216 -23.71 23.99 1.70
C LYS A 216 -22.35 23.35 2.03
N VAL A 217 -22.32 22.05 2.36
CA VAL A 217 -21.07 21.29 2.71
C VAL A 217 -20.42 20.59 1.51
N ARG A 218 -20.91 20.86 0.29
CA ARG A 218 -20.53 20.14 -0.91
C ARG A 218 -19.05 20.31 -1.24
N LEU A 219 -18.53 21.53 -1.12
CA LEU A 219 -17.14 21.81 -1.50
C LEU A 219 -16.17 21.05 -0.58
N GLU A 220 -16.40 21.13 0.71
CA GLU A 220 -15.62 20.50 1.77
C GLU A 220 -15.64 18.97 1.60
N SER A 221 -16.82 18.40 1.37
CA SER A 221 -17.01 16.97 1.13
C SER A 221 -16.31 16.49 -0.16
N LEU A 222 -16.39 17.27 -1.24
CA LEU A 222 -15.71 16.98 -2.50
C LEU A 222 -14.18 17.06 -2.36
N MET A 223 -13.67 18.10 -1.70
CA MET A 223 -12.23 18.28 -1.48
C MET A 223 -11.65 17.19 -0.59
N TRP A 224 -12.39 16.77 0.45
CA TRP A 224 -12.03 15.62 1.26
C TRP A 224 -12.03 14.31 0.48
N GLY A 225 -13.06 14.08 -0.36
CA GLY A 225 -13.13 12.94 -1.27
C GLY A 225 -11.97 12.92 -2.27
N ALA A 226 -11.58 14.08 -2.80
CA ALA A 226 -10.43 14.26 -3.67
C ALA A 226 -9.10 13.94 -2.95
N GLY A 227 -8.94 14.42 -1.72
CA GLY A 227 -7.78 14.08 -0.89
C GLY A 227 -7.67 12.58 -0.60
N THR A 228 -8.81 11.93 -0.35
CA THR A 228 -8.86 10.47 -0.15
C THR A 228 -8.45 9.72 -1.43
N ALA A 229 -8.93 10.15 -2.59
CA ALA A 229 -8.50 9.58 -3.88
C ALA A 229 -6.99 9.76 -4.12
N LEU A 230 -6.42 10.90 -3.68
CA LEU A 230 -4.99 11.15 -3.79
C LEU A 230 -4.15 10.25 -2.87
N GLY A 231 -4.56 10.04 -1.62
CA GLY A 231 -3.77 9.23 -0.68
C GLY A 231 -3.85 7.72 -0.94
N GLU A 232 -4.82 7.25 -1.72
CA GLU A 232 -4.91 5.85 -2.17
C GLU A 232 -4.16 5.58 -3.49
N LEU A 233 -3.52 6.58 -4.12
CA LEU A 233 -2.70 6.40 -5.34
C LEU A 233 -1.43 5.52 -5.23
N PRO A 234 -0.75 5.34 -4.07
CA PRO A 234 0.54 4.65 -4.03
C PRO A 234 0.56 3.26 -4.70
N PRO A 235 -0.43 2.36 -4.52
CA PRO A 235 -0.45 1.05 -5.16
C PRO A 235 -0.43 1.11 -6.69
N TYR A 236 -1.10 2.10 -7.31
CA TYR A 236 -1.09 2.28 -8.76
C TYR A 236 0.32 2.63 -9.28
N PHE A 237 1.00 3.59 -8.64
CA PHE A 237 2.35 3.99 -9.05
C PHE A 237 3.37 2.89 -8.78
N MET A 238 3.26 2.19 -7.65
CA MET A 238 4.14 1.06 -7.33
C MET A 238 4.02 -0.07 -8.36
N ALA A 239 2.79 -0.49 -8.68
CA ALA A 239 2.56 -1.55 -9.68
C ALA A 239 3.01 -1.12 -11.09
N LYS A 240 2.76 0.14 -11.46
CA LYS A 240 3.21 0.70 -12.75
C LYS A 240 4.72 0.77 -12.86
N ALA A 241 5.40 1.31 -11.85
CA ALA A 241 6.86 1.41 -11.82
C ALA A 241 7.52 0.04 -11.90
N ALA A 242 7.02 -0.92 -11.12
CA ALA A 242 7.52 -2.30 -11.14
C ALA A 242 7.29 -3.00 -12.48
N ARG A 243 6.15 -2.75 -13.15
CA ARG A 243 5.90 -3.29 -14.49
C ARG A 243 6.87 -2.72 -15.53
N ILE A 244 7.20 -1.43 -15.44
CA ILE A 244 8.11 -0.76 -16.36
C ILE A 244 9.57 -1.16 -16.09
N SER A 245 9.97 -1.30 -14.83
CA SER A 245 11.34 -1.71 -14.47
C SER A 245 11.60 -3.20 -14.71
N GLY A 246 10.54 -4.02 -14.72
CA GLY A 246 10.66 -5.49 -14.80
C GLY A 246 11.28 -6.12 -13.55
N GLU A 247 11.43 -5.35 -12.46
CA GLU A 247 12.00 -5.83 -11.21
C GLU A 247 10.96 -6.58 -10.38
N GLU A 248 11.41 -7.60 -9.65
CA GLU A 248 10.54 -8.31 -8.70
C GLU A 248 10.01 -7.34 -7.65
N PRO A 249 8.70 -7.36 -7.37
CA PRO A 249 8.12 -6.38 -6.47
C PRO A 249 8.52 -6.60 -5.02
N ASP A 250 8.75 -5.48 -4.33
CA ASP A 250 9.03 -5.45 -2.90
C ASP A 250 7.74 -5.54 -2.04
N SER A 251 6.59 -5.10 -2.58
CA SER A 251 5.30 -5.15 -1.88
C SER A 251 4.68 -6.55 -1.92
N GLU A 252 4.28 -7.05 -0.74
CA GLU A 252 3.69 -8.38 -0.59
C GLU A 252 2.36 -8.51 -1.36
N GLU A 253 1.50 -7.48 -1.27
CA GLU A 253 0.19 -7.44 -1.94
C GLU A 253 0.30 -7.57 -3.47
N TYR A 254 1.26 -6.87 -4.08
CA TYR A 254 1.47 -6.95 -5.52
C TYR A 254 2.10 -8.27 -5.94
N ARG A 255 2.95 -8.87 -5.10
CA ARG A 255 3.48 -10.22 -5.35
C ARG A 255 2.37 -11.28 -5.32
N GLU A 256 1.45 -11.20 -4.37
CA GLU A 256 0.29 -12.08 -4.35
C GLU A 256 -0.56 -11.92 -5.61
N PHE A 257 -0.71 -10.69 -6.09
CA PHE A 257 -1.38 -10.38 -7.34
C PHE A 257 -0.64 -10.97 -8.57
N LEU A 258 0.69 -10.84 -8.65
CA LEU A 258 1.49 -11.44 -9.73
C LEU A 258 1.47 -12.97 -9.71
N ALA A 259 1.60 -13.59 -8.53
CA ALA A 259 1.53 -15.05 -8.39
C ALA A 259 0.16 -15.60 -8.81
N TYR A 260 -0.89 -14.79 -8.66
CA TYR A 260 -2.24 -15.11 -9.12
C TYR A 260 -2.35 -15.02 -10.66
N ILE A 261 -1.88 -13.92 -11.28
CA ILE A 261 -1.90 -13.77 -12.75
C ILE A 261 -0.99 -14.80 -13.43
N GLY A 262 0.15 -15.12 -12.81
CA GLY A 262 1.13 -16.09 -13.31
C GLY A 262 0.69 -17.55 -13.24
N GLY A 263 -0.48 -17.86 -12.65
CA GLY A 263 -1.04 -19.21 -12.62
C GLY A 263 -0.31 -20.19 -11.70
N ASP A 264 0.54 -19.70 -10.79
CA ASP A 264 1.52 -20.52 -10.05
C ASP A 264 0.92 -21.21 -8.79
N ARG A 265 -0.40 -21.45 -8.77
CA ARG A 265 -1.09 -22.09 -7.63
C ARG A 265 -1.76 -23.42 -8.02
N PRO A 266 -1.51 -24.52 -7.30
CA PRO A 266 -2.16 -25.83 -7.50
C PRO A 266 -3.53 -25.94 -6.80
N ARG A 267 -4.30 -24.86 -6.65
CA ARG A 267 -5.53 -24.84 -5.81
C ARG A 267 -6.75 -24.39 -6.61
N GLU A 268 -7.91 -25.01 -6.35
CA GLU A 268 -9.19 -24.59 -6.93
C GLU A 268 -9.48 -23.10 -6.66
N PRO A 269 -10.09 -22.37 -7.61
CA PRO A 269 -10.31 -20.94 -7.48
C PRO A 269 -11.31 -20.64 -6.35
N THR A 270 -10.84 -19.95 -5.32
CA THR A 270 -11.64 -19.43 -4.22
C THR A 270 -12.66 -18.42 -4.75
N ILE A 271 -13.75 -18.17 -4.01
CA ILE A 271 -14.72 -17.12 -4.35
C ILE A 271 -14.02 -15.76 -4.52
N ALA A 272 -13.02 -15.46 -3.68
CA ALA A 272 -12.17 -14.28 -3.81
C ALA A 272 -11.36 -14.25 -5.12
N ASP A 273 -10.88 -15.41 -5.59
CA ASP A 273 -10.14 -15.53 -6.84
C ASP A 273 -11.06 -15.28 -8.03
N ARG A 274 -12.28 -15.83 -8.03
CA ARG A 274 -13.29 -15.56 -9.07
C ARG A 274 -13.65 -14.09 -9.14
N PHE A 275 -13.77 -13.43 -7.99
CA PHE A 275 -14.06 -12.01 -7.91
C PHE A 275 -12.90 -11.15 -8.42
N ARG A 276 -11.65 -11.51 -8.10
CA ARG A 276 -10.44 -10.86 -8.64
C ARG A 276 -10.36 -11.00 -10.16
N GLN A 277 -10.64 -12.19 -10.70
CA GLN A 277 -10.74 -12.45 -12.15
C GLN A 277 -11.82 -11.61 -12.83
N TRP A 278 -12.98 -11.48 -12.19
CA TRP A 278 -14.06 -10.63 -12.67
C TRP A 278 -13.66 -9.15 -12.65
N THR A 279 -12.96 -8.71 -11.60
CA THR A 279 -12.43 -7.35 -11.45
C THR A 279 -11.45 -7.01 -12.57
N GLU A 280 -10.50 -7.90 -12.83
CA GLU A 280 -9.57 -7.76 -13.95
C GLU A 280 -10.29 -7.64 -15.30
N LYS A 281 -11.24 -8.55 -15.57
CA LYS A 281 -12.04 -8.52 -16.81
C LYS A 281 -12.88 -7.26 -16.91
N LEU A 282 -13.43 -6.75 -15.81
CA LEU A 282 -14.24 -5.55 -15.80
C LEU A 282 -13.38 -4.30 -16.04
N VAL A 283 -12.23 -4.17 -15.35
CA VAL A 283 -11.31 -3.03 -15.51
C VAL A 283 -10.73 -2.99 -16.93
N THR A 284 -10.33 -4.14 -17.47
CA THR A 284 -9.78 -4.24 -18.83
C THR A 284 -10.83 -4.05 -19.93
N LYS A 285 -12.06 -4.55 -19.75
CA LYS A 285 -13.11 -4.51 -20.78
C LYS A 285 -13.96 -3.25 -20.74
N VAL A 286 -14.23 -2.71 -19.55
CA VAL A 286 -15.13 -1.58 -19.32
C VAL A 286 -14.35 -0.28 -19.12
N GLY A 287 -13.05 -0.35 -18.81
CA GLY A 287 -12.16 0.81 -18.70
C GLY A 287 -12.63 1.77 -17.61
N PHE A 288 -12.90 3.02 -17.98
CA PHE A 288 -13.28 4.10 -17.06
C PHE A 288 -14.45 3.76 -16.13
N LEU A 289 -15.53 3.18 -16.66
CA LEU A 289 -16.72 2.85 -15.86
C LEU A 289 -16.46 1.65 -14.92
N GLY A 290 -15.59 0.72 -15.32
CA GLY A 290 -15.17 -0.38 -14.44
C GLY A 290 -14.37 0.14 -13.24
N ILE A 291 -13.43 1.07 -13.50
CA ILE A 291 -12.63 1.72 -12.45
C ILE A 291 -13.53 2.54 -11.52
N LEU A 292 -14.53 3.24 -12.06
CA LEU A 292 -15.47 4.04 -11.27
C LEU A 292 -16.24 3.18 -10.26
N VAL A 293 -16.72 2.01 -10.69
CA VAL A 293 -17.45 1.08 -9.81
C VAL A 293 -16.53 0.60 -8.68
N PHE A 294 -15.31 0.15 -8.97
CA PHE A 294 -14.38 -0.29 -7.94
C PHE A 294 -13.92 0.83 -7.01
N ALA A 295 -13.79 2.05 -7.51
CA ALA A 295 -13.43 3.20 -6.70
C ALA A 295 -14.55 3.64 -5.73
N SER A 296 -15.79 3.24 -6.01
CA SER A 296 -16.98 3.58 -5.20
C SER A 296 -17.26 2.55 -4.09
N VAL A 297 -16.50 1.45 -4.06
CA VAL A 297 -16.68 0.27 -3.20
C VAL A 297 -15.58 0.29 -2.09
N PRO A 298 -15.68 -0.45 -0.96
CA PRO A 298 -14.76 -0.31 0.18
C PRO A 298 -13.27 -0.36 -0.19
N ASN A 299 -12.43 0.31 0.60
CA ASN A 299 -10.99 0.52 0.37
C ASN A 299 -10.21 -0.70 -0.21
N PRO A 300 -10.39 -1.95 0.25
CA PRO A 300 -9.67 -3.10 -0.32
C PRO A 300 -9.89 -3.31 -1.83
N PHE A 301 -11.04 -2.89 -2.36
CA PHE A 301 -11.34 -2.99 -3.79
C PHE A 301 -10.66 -1.88 -4.60
N PHE A 302 -10.45 -0.72 -3.99
CA PHE A 302 -9.69 0.36 -4.59
C PHE A 302 -8.22 -0.05 -4.75
N ASP A 303 -7.61 -0.61 -3.71
CA ASP A 303 -6.19 -1.02 -3.72
C ASP A 303 -5.93 -2.08 -4.80
N LEU A 304 -6.83 -3.08 -4.90
CA LEU A 304 -6.80 -4.08 -5.97
C LEU A 304 -6.95 -3.45 -7.36
N ALA A 305 -7.90 -2.52 -7.53
CA ALA A 305 -8.09 -1.83 -8.80
C ALA A 305 -6.87 -0.97 -9.15
N GLY A 306 -6.23 -0.33 -8.16
CA GLY A 306 -5.00 0.45 -8.31
C GLY A 306 -3.84 -0.42 -8.80
N ILE A 307 -3.60 -1.55 -8.15
CA ILE A 307 -2.56 -2.51 -8.54
C ILE A 307 -2.81 -3.04 -9.96
N THR A 308 -4.05 -3.43 -10.25
CA THR A 308 -4.46 -3.94 -11.57
C THR A 308 -4.25 -2.90 -12.65
N CYS A 309 -4.73 -1.66 -12.44
CA CYS A 309 -4.57 -0.56 -13.38
C CYS A 309 -3.11 -0.18 -13.59
N GLY A 310 -2.29 -0.20 -12.53
CA GLY A 310 -0.86 0.07 -12.59
C GLY A 310 -0.12 -1.00 -13.41
N HIS A 311 -0.37 -2.28 -13.13
CA HIS A 311 0.21 -3.40 -13.85
C HIS A 311 -0.16 -3.42 -15.35
N PHE A 312 -1.41 -3.10 -15.68
CA PHE A 312 -1.87 -3.02 -17.09
C PHE A 312 -1.58 -1.67 -17.76
N LEU A 313 -0.84 -0.77 -17.10
CA LEU A 313 -0.42 0.53 -17.64
C LEU A 313 -1.58 1.41 -18.12
N VAL A 314 -2.73 1.34 -17.44
CA VAL A 314 -3.88 2.22 -17.72
C VAL A 314 -3.46 3.68 -17.56
N PRO A 315 -3.87 4.61 -18.45
CA PRO A 315 -3.51 6.02 -18.32
C PRO A 315 -3.93 6.62 -16.96
N PHE A 316 -3.07 7.45 -16.38
CA PHE A 316 -3.30 8.06 -15.07
C PHE A 316 -4.57 8.90 -15.05
N SER A 317 -4.86 9.67 -16.11
CA SER A 317 -6.06 10.51 -16.20
C SER A 317 -7.35 9.69 -16.14
N THR A 318 -7.39 8.51 -16.76
CA THR A 318 -8.54 7.61 -16.73
C THR A 318 -8.75 7.02 -15.34
N PHE A 319 -7.66 6.59 -14.69
CA PHE A 319 -7.72 6.05 -13.34
C PHE A 319 -8.07 7.13 -12.31
N PHE A 320 -7.37 8.25 -12.32
CA PHE A 320 -7.57 9.35 -11.38
C PHE A 320 -8.94 10.03 -11.57
N GLY A 321 -9.39 10.22 -12.81
CA GLY A 321 -10.72 10.78 -13.07
C GLY A 321 -11.84 9.89 -12.54
N ALA A 322 -11.77 8.58 -12.79
CA ALA A 322 -12.77 7.63 -12.30
C ALA A 322 -12.77 7.53 -10.78
N THR A 323 -11.58 7.54 -10.15
CA THR A 323 -11.44 7.46 -8.70
C THR A 323 -11.91 8.73 -8.00
N LEU A 324 -11.59 9.91 -8.56
CA LEU A 324 -12.09 11.20 -8.09
C LEU A 324 -13.62 11.24 -8.14
N ILE A 325 -14.24 10.83 -9.24
CA ILE A 325 -15.69 10.82 -9.38
C ILE A 325 -16.33 9.80 -8.42
N GLY A 326 -15.78 8.59 -8.29
CA GLY A 326 -16.29 7.58 -7.37
C GLY A 326 -16.24 8.03 -5.91
N LYS A 327 -15.10 8.57 -5.47
CA LYS A 327 -14.93 8.97 -4.07
C LYS A 327 -15.51 10.34 -3.73
N ALA A 328 -15.52 11.28 -4.67
CA ALA A 328 -16.04 12.62 -4.41
C ALA A 328 -17.54 12.72 -4.68
N LEU A 329 -18.09 12.06 -5.71
CA LEU A 329 -19.51 12.22 -6.08
C LEU A 329 -20.38 11.05 -5.66
N VAL A 330 -19.92 9.81 -5.86
CA VAL A 330 -20.74 8.63 -5.58
C VAL A 330 -20.83 8.38 -4.07
N LYS A 331 -19.72 8.55 -3.33
CA LYS A 331 -19.72 8.46 -1.86
C LYS A 331 -20.61 9.52 -1.21
N THR A 332 -20.64 10.75 -1.73
CA THR A 332 -21.47 11.83 -1.16
C THR A 332 -22.95 11.72 -1.52
N HIS A 333 -23.30 11.09 -2.66
CA HIS A 333 -24.70 10.95 -3.09
C HIS A 333 -25.37 9.64 -2.63
N ILE A 334 -24.66 8.50 -2.62
CA ILE A 334 -25.26 7.20 -2.23
C ILE A 334 -25.59 7.17 -0.73
N GLN A 335 -24.78 7.83 0.11
CA GLN A 335 -24.99 7.89 1.55
C GLN A 335 -26.20 8.74 1.96
N VAL A 336 -26.74 9.55 1.04
CA VAL A 336 -27.92 10.41 1.27
C VAL A 336 -29.22 9.66 0.97
N ASN A 337 -29.24 8.78 -0.03
CA ASN A 337 -30.46 8.06 -0.40
C ASN A 337 -30.83 6.92 0.55
N GLN A 338 -29.92 6.48 1.42
CA GLN A 338 -30.24 5.48 2.46
C GLN A 338 -30.91 6.06 3.72
N ASN A 339 -30.99 7.38 3.87
CA ASN A 339 -31.71 8.03 4.98
C ASN A 339 -33.13 8.50 4.61
N ASN A 340 -33.68 8.02 3.49
CA ASN A 340 -35.04 8.33 3.03
C ASN A 340 -36.05 7.20 3.32
N TYR A 341 -35.76 6.32 4.28
CA TYR A 341 -36.70 5.31 4.78
C TYR A 341 -36.82 5.36 6.30
#